data_AF-A0AAW1YZC0-F1
#
_entry.id   AF-A0AAW1YZC0-F1
#
_cell.length_a   1.000
_cell.length_b   1.000
_cell.length_c   1.000
_cell.angle_alpha   90.00
_cell.angle_beta   90.00
_cell.angle_gamma   90.00
#
_symmetry.space_group_name_H-M   'P 1'
#
loop_
_entity.id
_entity.type
_entity.pdbx_description
1 polymer ?
#
loop_
_entity_poly.entity_id
_entity_poly.type
_entity_poly.pdbx_seq_one_letter_code
_entity_poly.pdbx_strand_id
1 'polypeptide(L)'
;MVLDLDLFRTDKGGDPEIVRETQRKRFKDVSLVDKLVQADTEWRKCRFTADNLNKAKNLCSKAIGEKMKKKEPVGDDDTLPEEVQNLEALTGDTLSPLTVTQIKKVRLLVDEAVQKTDSDRLKLEAERFEYLREIGNLLHPSVPISNDEDADNKVERTWGDCTVQKKYSHVDLVVMVDGYEGEKGAIVAGSRGYFLKGPLVFLEQALINYALRILYSKNYNLLYTPFFMRKEVMQEVAQLSQFDEELYKVIGKGSEKSDDNTVDEKYLIATSEQPIAAFLRDEWLKPEDLPIRYAGLSTCFRQEVGSHGRDTRGIFRVHQFEKIEQFVYASPHDGKSWEMFDEMIGTAEEFYQSLGIPYRIVNIVSGALNHAASKKLDLEAWFPGSQAFRELVSCSNCTDYQARRLRIRYGQTKKMMDKAEFVHMLNATMCATTRVICAILENFQTEEGIIIPEPLKAFMPPGLTEMIKFVKPAPIDLEATKKQKKQQEGGKKKKQGGDADIENKVENMSVNDS
;
A
#
# COMPACT_ATOMS: atom_id res chain seq x y z
N MET A 1 9.96 3.25 -0.53
CA MET A 1 9.64 4.40 0.36
C MET A 1 10.57 4.33 1.57
N VAL A 2 11.19 5.43 2.03
CA VAL A 2 12.26 5.39 3.09
C VAL A 2 12.38 6.71 3.86
N LEU A 3 12.89 6.64 5.10
CA LEU A 3 13.31 7.82 5.89
C LEU A 3 14.62 8.45 5.37
N ASP A 4 14.93 9.66 5.84
CA ASP A 4 16.23 10.30 5.62
C ASP A 4 17.35 9.54 6.33
N LEU A 5 18.44 9.22 5.62
CA LEU A 5 19.63 8.61 6.23
C LEU A 5 20.29 9.51 7.26
N ASP A 6 20.19 10.84 7.12
CA ASP A 6 20.84 11.74 8.06
C ASP A 6 20.13 11.78 9.44
N LEU A 7 18.89 11.30 9.55
CA LEU A 7 18.25 11.05 10.85
C LEU A 7 18.99 9.99 11.67
N PHE A 8 19.72 9.09 11.00
CA PHE A 8 20.49 8.00 11.64
C PHE A 8 21.95 8.40 11.91
N ARG A 9 22.38 9.61 11.55
CA ARG A 9 23.77 10.07 11.64
C ARG A 9 23.91 11.21 12.65
N THR A 10 24.51 10.90 13.80
CA THR A 10 24.77 11.90 14.85
C THR A 10 25.73 13.00 14.40
N ASP A 11 26.70 12.69 13.52
CA ASP A 11 27.61 13.67 12.91
C ASP A 11 26.92 14.64 11.93
N LYS A 12 25.67 14.34 11.55
CA LYS A 12 24.82 15.19 10.69
C LYS A 12 23.69 15.87 11.46
N GLY A 13 23.70 15.80 12.79
CA GLY A 13 22.67 16.35 13.67
C GLY A 13 21.41 15.48 13.77
N GLY A 14 21.42 14.26 13.23
CA GLY A 14 20.36 13.29 13.45
C GLY A 14 20.43 12.62 14.81
N ASP A 15 19.31 12.05 15.24
CA ASP A 15 19.20 11.28 16.48
C ASP A 15 18.56 9.91 16.20
N PRO A 16 19.37 8.83 16.12
CA PRO A 16 18.87 7.47 15.96
C PRO A 16 17.86 7.06 17.04
N GLU A 17 17.92 7.66 18.23
CA GLU A 17 17.01 7.32 19.33
C GLU A 17 15.57 7.72 19.04
N ILE A 18 15.34 8.82 18.31
CA ILE A 18 14.00 9.21 17.85
C ILE A 18 13.41 8.12 16.94
N VAL A 19 14.25 7.51 16.09
CA VAL A 19 13.83 6.43 15.21
C VAL A 19 13.60 5.13 16.00
N ARG A 20 14.45 4.82 16.99
CA ARG A 20 14.23 3.67 17.89
C ARG A 20 12.92 3.80 18.65
N GLU A 21 12.64 4.98 19.19
CA GLU A 21 11.39 5.26 19.90
C GLU A 21 10.17 5.12 18.97
N THR A 22 10.28 5.59 17.74
CA THR A 22 9.23 5.41 16.72
C THR A 22 9.02 3.91 16.41
N GLN A 23 10.09 3.13 16.28
CA GLN A 23 10.00 1.68 16.06
C GLN A 23 9.31 0.96 17.24
N ARG A 24 9.66 1.30 18.49
CA ARG A 24 8.97 0.78 19.68
C ARG A 24 7.49 1.12 19.64
N LYS A 25 7.15 2.39 19.37
CA LYS A 25 5.77 2.86 19.28
C LYS A 25 4.98 2.15 18.18
N ARG A 26 5.63 1.73 17.09
CA ARG A 26 5.01 0.94 16.01
C ARG A 26 5.00 -0.57 16.29
N PHE A 27 5.49 -1.03 17.44
CA PHE A 27 5.61 -2.46 17.77
C PHE A 27 6.43 -3.25 16.73
N LYS A 28 7.50 -2.63 16.22
CA LYS A 28 8.41 -3.21 15.21
C LYS A 28 9.82 -3.41 15.79
N ASP A 29 10.65 -4.14 15.05
CA ASP A 29 12.00 -4.51 15.49
C ASP A 29 12.94 -3.30 15.56
N VAL A 30 13.25 -2.88 16.79
CA VAL A 30 14.18 -1.78 17.07
C VAL A 30 15.61 -2.09 16.62
N SER A 31 15.99 -3.38 16.55
CA SER A 31 17.36 -3.80 16.16
C SER A 31 17.72 -3.40 14.73
N LEU A 32 16.71 -3.17 13.88
CA LEU A 32 16.91 -2.67 12.50
C LEU A 32 17.61 -1.31 12.47
N VAL A 33 17.36 -0.45 13.45
CA VAL A 33 18.01 0.86 13.54
C VAL A 33 19.51 0.70 13.79
N ASP A 34 19.89 -0.19 14.69
CA ASP A 34 21.31 -0.43 15.02
C ASP A 34 22.04 -1.11 13.87
N LYS A 35 21.42 -2.10 13.23
CA LYS A 35 21.94 -2.75 12.01
C LYS A 35 22.15 -1.74 10.88
N LEU A 36 21.20 -0.83 10.68
CA LEU A 36 21.31 0.25 9.68
C LEU A 36 22.46 1.19 10.01
N VAL A 37 22.57 1.67 11.25
CA VAL A 37 23.65 2.57 11.69
C VAL A 37 25.02 1.90 11.51
N GLN A 38 25.13 0.61 11.83
CA GLN A 38 26.36 -0.15 11.60
C GLN A 38 26.70 -0.24 10.11
N ALA A 39 25.76 -0.71 9.29
CA ALA A 39 25.96 -0.83 7.84
C ALA A 39 26.29 0.52 7.19
N ASP A 40 25.66 1.62 7.61
CA ASP A 40 25.99 2.97 7.12
C ASP A 40 27.39 3.43 7.56
N THR A 41 27.80 3.10 8.77
CA THR A 41 29.13 3.43 9.28
C THR A 41 30.22 2.68 8.51
N GLU A 42 30.03 1.39 8.27
CA GLU A 42 30.92 0.57 7.45
C GLU A 42 30.94 1.07 6.01
N TRP A 43 29.79 1.39 5.42
CA TRP A 43 29.70 1.95 4.08
C TRP A 43 30.44 3.28 3.94
N ARG A 44 30.34 4.16 4.94
CA ARG A 44 31.08 5.44 4.96
C ARG A 44 32.59 5.24 5.04
N LYS A 45 33.06 4.25 5.81
CA LYS A 45 34.48 3.85 5.84
C LYS A 45 34.94 3.32 4.49
N CYS A 46 34.18 2.40 3.88
CA CYS A 46 34.49 1.88 2.54
C CYS A 46 34.55 3.00 1.50
N ARG A 47 33.64 4.00 1.57
CA ARG A 47 33.67 5.16 0.68
C ARG A 47 34.94 6.00 0.86
N PHE A 48 35.36 6.24 2.11
CA PHE A 48 36.59 6.96 2.40
C PHE A 48 37.83 6.22 1.85
N THR A 49 37.89 4.90 2.05
CA THR A 49 38.94 4.04 1.47
C THR A 49 38.93 4.09 -0.06
N ALA A 50 37.76 4.01 -0.70
CA ALA A 50 37.63 4.10 -2.15
C ALA A 50 38.17 5.45 -2.70
N ASP A 51 37.87 6.56 -2.02
CA ASP A 51 38.39 7.88 -2.40
C ASP A 51 39.92 7.96 -2.29
N ASN A 52 40.51 7.34 -1.25
CA ASN A 52 41.97 7.29 -1.08
C ASN A 52 42.65 6.39 -2.11
N LEU A 53 42.08 5.22 -2.40
CA LEU A 53 42.59 4.31 -3.42
C LEU A 53 42.52 4.94 -4.83
N ASN A 54 41.47 5.70 -5.14
CA ASN A 54 41.38 6.44 -6.40
C ASN A 54 42.45 7.53 -6.51
N LYS A 55 42.76 8.25 -5.42
CA LYS A 55 43.89 9.20 -5.38
C LYS A 55 45.22 8.47 -5.59
N ALA A 56 45.43 7.33 -4.94
CA ALA A 56 46.62 6.50 -5.07
C ALA A 56 46.82 6.00 -6.51
N LYS A 57 45.75 5.55 -7.18
CA LYS A 57 45.73 5.14 -8.59
C LYS A 57 46.16 6.27 -9.53
N ASN A 58 45.61 7.47 -9.32
CA ASN A 58 45.96 8.66 -10.09
C ASN A 58 47.41 9.05 -9.86
N LEU A 59 47.90 8.96 -8.63
CA LEU A 59 49.28 9.24 -8.27
C LEU A 59 50.26 8.27 -8.94
N CYS A 60 49.97 6.96 -8.94
CA CYS A 60 50.76 5.95 -9.64
C CYS A 60 50.80 6.24 -11.15
N SER A 61 49.66 6.58 -11.75
CA SER A 61 49.57 6.90 -13.18
C SER A 61 50.40 8.14 -13.54
N LYS A 62 50.38 9.17 -12.69
CA LYS A 62 51.20 10.37 -12.84
C LYS A 62 52.70 10.06 -12.72
N ALA A 63 53.11 9.30 -11.70
CA ALA A 63 54.50 8.92 -11.49
C ALA A 63 55.06 8.10 -12.68
N ILE A 64 54.28 7.14 -13.21
CA ILE A 64 54.65 6.41 -14.44
C ILE A 64 54.85 7.38 -15.60
N GLY A 65 53.91 8.30 -15.82
CA GLY A 65 53.98 9.28 -16.92
C GLY A 65 55.22 10.18 -16.83
N GLU A 66 55.55 10.66 -15.63
CA GLU A 66 56.73 11.51 -15.39
C GLU A 66 58.04 10.76 -15.63
N LYS A 67 58.18 9.53 -15.12
CA LYS A 67 59.38 8.70 -15.32
C LYS A 67 59.58 8.31 -16.79
N MET A 68 58.51 7.95 -17.48
CA MET A 68 58.53 7.65 -18.92
C MET A 68 58.94 8.88 -19.74
N LYS A 69 58.46 10.08 -19.38
CA LYS A 69 58.86 11.35 -20.03
C LYS A 69 60.35 11.66 -19.83
N LYS A 70 60.89 11.33 -18.66
CA LYS A 70 62.33 11.48 -18.33
C LYS A 70 63.22 10.38 -18.91
N LYS A 71 62.65 9.37 -19.58
CA LYS A 71 63.35 8.18 -20.10
C LYS A 71 64.15 7.43 -19.02
N GLU A 72 63.63 7.40 -17.80
CA GLU A 72 64.21 6.58 -16.73
C GLU A 72 64.15 5.08 -17.13
N PRO A 73 65.15 4.26 -16.75
CA PRO A 73 65.11 2.82 -16.99
C PRO A 73 63.83 2.20 -16.41
N VAL A 74 63.17 1.35 -17.17
CA VAL A 74 61.89 0.74 -16.78
C VAL A 74 62.05 -0.16 -15.55
N GLY A 75 63.23 -0.79 -15.40
CA GLY A 75 63.56 -1.74 -14.34
C GLY A 75 62.89 -3.09 -14.56
N ASP A 76 63.59 -4.18 -14.26
CA ASP A 76 63.06 -5.55 -14.43
C ASP A 76 62.63 -6.20 -13.11
N ASP A 77 63.00 -5.57 -11.99
CA ASP A 77 62.60 -5.99 -10.64
C ASP A 77 61.14 -5.62 -10.39
N ASP A 78 60.38 -6.60 -9.91
CA ASP A 78 58.97 -6.49 -9.57
C ASP A 78 58.71 -6.70 -8.07
N THR A 79 59.76 -6.81 -7.25
CA THR A 79 59.63 -6.91 -5.79
C THR A 79 59.17 -5.56 -5.23
N LEU A 80 58.21 -5.62 -4.29
CA LEU A 80 57.60 -4.43 -3.71
C LEU A 80 58.13 -4.19 -2.29
N PRO A 81 58.60 -2.98 -1.96
CA PRO A 81 58.96 -2.62 -0.59
C PRO A 81 57.76 -2.68 0.37
N GLU A 82 58.01 -2.84 1.66
CA GLU A 82 56.95 -2.85 2.69
C GLU A 82 56.19 -1.52 2.74
N GLU A 83 56.88 -0.41 2.45
CA GLU A 83 56.32 0.94 2.50
C GLU A 83 55.18 1.18 1.50
N VAL A 84 55.09 0.36 0.43
CA VAL A 84 54.01 0.42 -0.55
C VAL A 84 52.91 -0.63 -0.35
N GLN A 85 52.98 -1.44 0.72
CA GLN A 85 51.89 -2.36 1.08
C GLN A 85 50.65 -1.62 1.58
N ASN A 86 50.81 -0.45 2.19
CA ASN A 86 49.69 0.41 2.57
C ASN A 86 49.23 1.26 1.39
N LEU A 87 48.38 0.67 0.54
CA LEU A 87 47.88 1.27 -0.70
C LEU A 87 47.11 2.58 -0.50
N GLU A 88 46.52 2.80 0.68
CA GLU A 88 45.74 4.03 0.98
C GLU A 88 46.64 5.22 1.35
N ALA A 89 47.88 4.96 1.75
CA ALA A 89 48.81 5.98 2.23
C ALA A 89 49.95 6.30 1.24
N LEU A 90 49.81 5.90 -0.03
CA LEU A 90 50.82 6.18 -1.05
C LEU A 90 51.02 7.68 -1.27
N THR A 91 52.28 8.12 -1.24
CA THR A 91 52.70 9.49 -1.49
C THR A 91 53.68 9.55 -2.66
N GLY A 92 53.96 10.78 -3.14
CA GLY A 92 54.97 10.98 -4.18
C GLY A 92 56.34 10.48 -3.73
N ASP A 93 56.68 10.67 -2.46
CA ASP A 93 57.95 10.27 -1.89
C ASP A 93 58.09 8.75 -1.85
N THR A 94 57.02 8.01 -1.49
CA THR A 94 57.03 6.53 -1.50
C THR A 94 57.13 5.94 -2.90
N LEU A 95 56.63 6.65 -3.93
CA LEU A 95 56.66 6.18 -5.32
C LEU A 95 57.92 6.63 -6.08
N SER A 96 58.56 7.70 -5.63
CA SER A 96 59.76 8.26 -6.27
C SER A 96 60.95 7.28 -6.42
N PRO A 97 61.29 6.44 -5.41
CA PRO A 97 62.43 5.52 -5.51
C PRO A 97 62.13 4.29 -6.37
N LEU A 98 60.86 4.05 -6.72
CA LEU A 98 60.45 2.84 -7.43
C LEU A 98 60.71 2.94 -8.94
N THR A 99 60.91 1.78 -9.54
CA THR A 99 60.99 1.61 -11.00
C THR A 99 59.61 1.68 -11.65
N VAL A 100 59.56 1.84 -12.98
CA VAL A 100 58.28 1.83 -13.71
C VAL A 100 57.57 0.49 -13.55
N THR A 101 58.31 -0.63 -13.53
CA THR A 101 57.75 -1.98 -13.33
C THR A 101 57.14 -2.14 -11.94
N GLN A 102 57.82 -1.69 -10.89
CA GLN A 102 57.29 -1.70 -9.52
C GLN A 102 56.02 -0.84 -9.39
N ILE A 103 56.02 0.39 -9.93
CA ILE A 103 54.84 1.27 -9.84
C ILE A 103 53.66 0.70 -10.64
N LYS A 104 53.90 0.04 -11.78
CA LYS A 104 52.86 -0.69 -12.51
C LYS A 104 52.26 -1.81 -11.67
N LYS A 105 53.08 -2.57 -10.95
CA LYS A 105 52.61 -3.63 -10.05
C LYS A 105 51.82 -3.08 -8.85
N VAL A 106 52.29 -2.01 -8.22
CA VAL A 106 51.53 -1.30 -7.17
C VAL A 106 50.18 -0.83 -7.72
N ARG A 107 50.15 -0.25 -8.91
CA ARG A 107 48.91 0.17 -9.56
C ARG A 107 47.93 -0.99 -9.79
N LEU A 108 48.41 -2.16 -10.19
CA LEU A 108 47.56 -3.35 -10.33
C LEU A 108 46.93 -3.74 -9.00
N LEU A 109 47.70 -3.74 -7.90
CA LEU A 109 47.17 -4.00 -6.56
C LEU A 109 46.16 -2.94 -6.11
N VAL A 110 46.39 -1.66 -6.44
CA VAL A 110 45.42 -0.59 -6.20
C VAL A 110 44.15 -0.83 -7.01
N ASP A 111 44.25 -1.20 -8.29
CA ASP A 111 43.10 -1.50 -9.14
C ASP A 111 42.27 -2.67 -8.58
N GLU A 112 42.91 -3.74 -8.10
CA GLU A 112 42.24 -4.86 -7.41
C GLU A 112 41.56 -4.41 -6.10
N ALA A 113 42.25 -3.60 -5.29
CA ALA A 113 41.71 -3.06 -4.04
C ALA A 113 40.51 -2.13 -4.28
N VAL A 114 40.54 -1.32 -5.35
CA VAL A 114 39.41 -0.48 -5.78
C VAL A 114 38.21 -1.36 -6.14
N GLN A 115 38.40 -2.39 -6.98
CA GLN A 115 37.33 -3.30 -7.37
C GLN A 115 36.70 -4.01 -6.18
N LYS A 116 37.52 -4.51 -5.25
CA LYS A 116 37.03 -5.14 -4.02
C LYS A 116 36.25 -4.15 -3.16
N THR A 117 36.79 -2.95 -2.94
CA THR A 117 36.14 -1.92 -2.12
C THR A 117 34.81 -1.48 -2.73
N ASP A 118 34.72 -1.37 -4.05
CA ASP A 118 33.45 -1.05 -4.74
C ASP A 118 32.42 -2.17 -4.61
N SER A 119 32.84 -3.44 -4.70
CA SER A 119 31.96 -4.58 -4.45
C SER A 119 31.42 -4.59 -3.01
N ASP A 120 32.29 -4.37 -2.03
CA ASP A 120 31.92 -4.29 -0.62
C ASP A 120 30.98 -3.10 -0.35
N ARG A 121 31.24 -1.95 -0.99
CA ARG A 121 30.38 -0.77 -0.92
C ARG A 121 28.98 -1.04 -1.47
N LEU A 122 28.86 -1.72 -2.61
CA LEU A 122 27.56 -2.08 -3.20
C LEU A 122 26.80 -3.07 -2.32
N LYS A 123 27.50 -4.05 -1.72
CA LYS A 123 26.90 -5.01 -0.77
C LYS A 123 26.36 -4.29 0.48
N LEU A 124 27.15 -3.41 1.08
CA LEU A 124 26.74 -2.63 2.26
C LEU A 124 25.60 -1.65 1.93
N GLU A 125 25.57 -1.10 0.71
CA GLU A 125 24.47 -0.26 0.26
C GLU A 125 23.15 -1.03 0.13
N ALA A 126 23.20 -2.25 -0.42
CA ALA A 126 22.04 -3.15 -0.48
C ALA A 126 21.59 -3.55 0.93
N GLU A 127 22.51 -3.98 1.80
CA GLU A 127 22.19 -4.37 3.18
C GLU A 127 21.58 -3.21 3.97
N ARG A 128 22.18 -2.01 3.90
CA ARG A 128 21.62 -0.80 4.52
C ARG A 128 20.21 -0.49 4.01
N PHE A 129 19.97 -0.68 2.71
CA PHE A 129 18.67 -0.45 2.10
C PHE A 129 17.60 -1.46 2.57
N GLU A 130 17.97 -2.74 2.70
CA GLU A 130 17.08 -3.77 3.23
C GLU A 130 16.60 -3.43 4.65
N TYR A 131 17.50 -2.97 5.52
CA TYR A 131 17.11 -2.51 6.86
C TYR A 131 16.25 -1.23 6.81
N LEU A 132 16.64 -0.25 5.99
CA LEU A 132 15.94 1.03 5.89
C LEU A 132 14.50 0.90 5.39
N ARG A 133 14.24 -0.06 4.48
CA ARG A 133 12.92 -0.24 3.87
C ARG A 133 11.84 -0.69 4.87
N GLU A 134 12.23 -1.43 5.90
CA GLU A 134 11.34 -1.94 6.94
C GLU A 134 11.16 -0.95 8.11
N ILE A 135 11.85 0.19 8.08
CA ILE A 135 11.73 1.24 9.10
C ILE A 135 10.66 2.25 8.68
N GLY A 136 9.50 2.17 9.32
CA GLY A 136 8.38 3.07 9.08
C GLY A 136 8.65 4.54 9.43
N ASN A 137 7.82 5.41 8.86
CA ASN A 137 7.87 6.86 9.00
C ASN A 137 7.73 7.32 10.47
N LEU A 138 8.15 8.56 10.76
CA LEU A 138 7.93 9.19 12.05
C LEU A 138 6.43 9.36 12.32
N LEU A 139 6.02 9.08 13.56
CA LEU A 139 4.62 9.16 13.96
C LEU A 139 4.23 10.61 14.31
N HIS A 140 3.03 11.02 13.91
CA HIS A 140 2.44 12.25 14.41
C HIS A 140 2.17 12.13 15.93
N PRO A 141 2.37 13.19 16.74
CA PRO A 141 2.19 13.12 18.20
C PRO A 141 0.81 12.67 18.68
N SER A 142 -0.23 12.82 17.86
CA SER A 142 -1.60 12.44 18.20
C SER A 142 -2.01 11.02 17.80
N VAL A 143 -1.09 10.20 17.28
CA VAL A 143 -1.37 8.79 16.99
C VAL A 143 -1.51 8.02 18.32
N PRO A 144 -2.59 7.24 18.53
CA PRO A 144 -2.70 6.39 19.71
C PRO A 144 -1.66 5.27 19.67
N ILE A 145 -0.91 5.09 20.76
CA ILE A 145 0.16 4.09 20.82
C ILE A 145 -0.41 2.77 21.33
N SER A 146 -0.76 1.88 20.41
CA SER A 146 -1.23 0.52 20.71
C SER A 146 -1.04 -0.40 19.51
N ASN A 147 -1.16 -1.70 19.76
CA ASN A 147 -1.17 -2.76 18.75
C ASN A 147 -2.54 -3.46 18.64
N ASP A 148 -3.55 -2.97 19.37
CA ASP A 148 -4.92 -3.50 19.34
C ASP A 148 -5.87 -2.48 18.71
N GLU A 149 -6.34 -2.77 17.49
CA GLU A 149 -7.27 -1.90 16.77
C GLU A 149 -8.67 -1.90 17.38
N ASP A 150 -9.16 -3.03 17.90
CA ASP A 150 -10.54 -3.15 18.38
C ASP A 150 -10.72 -2.40 19.72
N ALA A 151 -9.68 -2.41 20.56
CA ALA A 151 -9.71 -1.79 21.88
C ALA A 151 -9.31 -0.31 21.87
N ASP A 152 -8.25 0.06 21.13
CA ASP A 152 -7.53 1.32 21.36
C ASP A 152 -7.58 2.32 20.20
N ASN A 153 -8.21 1.95 19.08
CA ASN A 153 -8.52 2.91 18.02
C ASN A 153 -9.41 4.03 18.57
N LYS A 154 -8.95 5.28 18.47
CA LYS A 154 -9.64 6.42 19.07
C LYS A 154 -10.71 6.97 18.13
N VAL A 155 -11.97 6.97 18.57
CA VAL A 155 -13.05 7.66 17.85
C VAL A 155 -12.89 9.17 18.03
N GLU A 156 -12.65 9.87 16.92
CA GLU A 156 -12.48 11.33 16.92
C GLU A 156 -13.83 12.04 16.70
N ARG A 157 -14.69 11.51 15.82
CA ARG A 157 -15.97 12.11 15.43
C ARG A 157 -17.00 11.04 15.08
N THR A 158 -18.28 11.39 15.19
CA THR A 158 -19.42 10.56 14.75
C THR A 158 -20.45 11.42 14.04
N TRP A 159 -21.11 10.89 13.02
CA TRP A 159 -22.17 11.57 12.29
C TRP A 159 -23.33 10.63 11.97
N GLY A 160 -24.57 11.14 12.07
CA GLY A 160 -25.80 10.38 11.84
C GLY A 160 -26.16 9.43 12.99
N ASP A 161 -27.23 8.65 12.79
CA ASP A 161 -27.67 7.64 13.75
C ASP A 161 -26.98 6.29 13.47
N CYS A 162 -26.01 5.95 14.33
CA CYS A 162 -25.24 4.71 14.25
C CYS A 162 -25.82 3.59 15.13
N THR A 163 -27.09 3.67 15.52
CA THR A 163 -27.76 2.67 16.37
C THR A 163 -28.93 1.98 15.67
N VAL A 164 -29.46 2.58 14.61
CA VAL A 164 -30.55 2.01 13.82
C VAL A 164 -30.15 0.65 13.25
N GLN A 165 -31.04 -0.32 13.41
CA GLN A 165 -30.91 -1.64 12.82
C GLN A 165 -31.95 -1.83 11.71
N LYS A 166 -31.58 -2.57 10.67
CA LYS A 166 -32.46 -2.87 9.54
C LYS A 166 -32.44 -4.36 9.21
N LYS A 167 -33.42 -4.80 8.43
CA LYS A 167 -33.77 -6.22 8.29
C LYS A 167 -32.69 -7.04 7.59
N TYR A 168 -32.24 -6.60 6.42
CA TYR A 168 -31.34 -7.39 5.58
C TYR A 168 -29.94 -6.80 5.52
N SER A 169 -28.94 -7.68 5.47
CA SER A 169 -27.56 -7.31 5.20
C SER A 169 -27.35 -7.04 3.71
N HIS A 170 -26.27 -6.33 3.37
CA HIS A 170 -25.91 -6.06 1.98
C HIS A 170 -25.77 -7.35 1.14
N VAL A 171 -25.43 -8.49 1.75
CA VAL A 171 -25.30 -9.79 1.07
C VAL A 171 -26.61 -10.28 0.49
N ASP A 172 -27.72 -10.10 1.21
CA ASP A 172 -29.06 -10.45 0.72
C ASP A 172 -29.55 -9.41 -0.29
N LEU A 173 -29.34 -8.13 0.02
CA LEU A 173 -29.86 -7.01 -0.76
C LEU A 173 -29.30 -6.98 -2.19
N VAL A 174 -28.00 -7.27 -2.38
CA VAL A 174 -27.41 -7.35 -3.74
C VAL A 174 -28.07 -8.42 -4.61
N VAL A 175 -28.61 -9.48 -4.00
CA VAL A 175 -29.34 -10.54 -4.70
C VAL A 175 -30.80 -10.15 -4.93
N MET A 176 -31.45 -9.56 -3.94
CA MET A 176 -32.87 -9.17 -3.99
C MET A 176 -33.19 -8.16 -5.10
N VAL A 177 -32.25 -7.25 -5.38
CA VAL A 177 -32.35 -6.29 -6.50
C VAL A 177 -31.88 -6.86 -7.85
N ASP A 178 -31.55 -8.15 -7.89
CA ASP A 178 -30.93 -8.82 -9.03
C ASP A 178 -29.71 -8.07 -9.59
N GLY A 179 -28.83 -7.59 -8.70
CA GLY A 179 -27.68 -6.78 -9.06
C GLY A 179 -26.34 -7.52 -9.05
N TYR A 180 -26.33 -8.76 -8.57
CA TYR A 180 -25.11 -9.53 -8.30
C TYR A 180 -25.26 -10.99 -8.75
N GLU A 181 -24.18 -11.54 -9.30
CA GLU A 181 -24.04 -12.95 -9.63
C GLU A 181 -22.66 -13.47 -9.18
N GLY A 182 -22.65 -14.08 -7.99
CA GLY A 182 -21.44 -14.61 -7.36
C GLY A 182 -21.08 -16.02 -7.79
N GLU A 183 -22.06 -16.90 -8.04
CA GLU A 183 -21.78 -18.30 -8.38
C GLU A 183 -21.08 -18.41 -9.74
N LYS A 184 -21.59 -17.68 -10.75
CA LYS A 184 -20.90 -17.62 -12.05
C LYS A 184 -19.59 -16.83 -11.99
N GLY A 185 -19.53 -15.80 -11.15
CA GLY A 185 -18.30 -15.06 -10.90
C GLY A 185 -17.18 -15.96 -10.37
N ALA A 186 -17.51 -16.85 -9.43
CA ALA A 186 -16.58 -17.81 -8.86
C ALA A 186 -16.06 -18.83 -9.90
N ILE A 187 -16.91 -19.25 -10.83
CA ILE A 187 -16.52 -20.14 -11.93
C ILE A 187 -15.55 -19.44 -12.89
N VAL A 188 -15.79 -18.17 -13.21
CA VAL A 188 -15.03 -17.42 -14.22
C VAL A 188 -13.70 -16.90 -13.68
N ALA A 189 -13.70 -16.27 -12.50
CA ALA A 189 -12.55 -15.54 -11.97
C ALA A 189 -11.93 -16.18 -10.70
N GLY A 190 -12.46 -17.30 -10.24
CA GLY A 190 -12.07 -17.92 -8.96
C GLY A 190 -12.82 -17.33 -7.77
N SER A 191 -12.47 -17.80 -6.55
CA SER A 191 -13.14 -17.38 -5.31
C SER A 191 -13.23 -15.85 -5.20
N ARG A 192 -14.34 -15.32 -4.65
CA ARG A 192 -14.69 -13.88 -4.59
C ARG A 192 -14.85 -13.18 -5.95
N GLY A 193 -14.76 -13.90 -7.06
CA GLY A 193 -15.17 -13.40 -8.37
C GLY A 193 -16.67 -13.09 -8.40
N TYR A 194 -17.05 -12.00 -9.07
CA TYR A 194 -18.45 -11.58 -9.16
C TYR A 194 -18.75 -10.94 -10.52
N PHE A 195 -20.02 -10.98 -10.91
CA PHE A 195 -20.57 -10.08 -11.92
C PHE A 195 -21.52 -9.09 -11.25
N LEU A 196 -21.30 -7.79 -11.49
CA LEU A 196 -22.27 -6.74 -11.20
C LEU A 196 -23.20 -6.57 -12.40
N LYS A 197 -24.50 -6.41 -12.18
CA LYS A 197 -25.47 -6.31 -13.26
C LYS A 197 -26.63 -5.36 -12.96
N GLY A 198 -27.33 -4.98 -14.03
CA GLY A 198 -28.59 -4.23 -13.97
C GLY A 198 -28.48 -2.95 -13.13
N PRO A 199 -29.35 -2.76 -12.12
CA PRO A 199 -29.44 -1.50 -11.37
C PRO A 199 -28.17 -1.14 -10.61
N LEU A 200 -27.37 -2.12 -10.16
CA LEU A 200 -26.15 -1.83 -9.40
C LEU A 200 -25.01 -1.31 -10.28
N VAL A 201 -25.00 -1.64 -11.57
CA VAL A 201 -24.05 -1.03 -12.52
C VAL A 201 -24.35 0.46 -12.68
N PHE A 202 -25.63 0.83 -12.78
CA PHE A 202 -26.00 2.26 -12.82
C PHE A 202 -25.68 2.98 -11.51
N LEU A 203 -25.91 2.34 -10.37
CA LEU A 203 -25.56 2.91 -9.07
C LEU A 203 -24.05 3.12 -8.91
N GLU A 204 -23.23 2.18 -9.39
CA GLU A 204 -21.78 2.32 -9.44
C GLU A 204 -21.36 3.52 -10.32
N GLN A 205 -21.90 3.63 -11.53
CA GLN A 205 -21.62 4.76 -12.42
C GLN A 205 -22.09 6.09 -11.82
N ALA A 206 -23.22 6.11 -11.10
CA ALA A 206 -23.70 7.28 -10.38
C ALA A 206 -22.71 7.72 -9.28
N LEU A 207 -22.21 6.77 -8.49
CA LEU A 207 -21.20 7.03 -7.46
C LEU A 207 -19.89 7.56 -8.03
N ILE A 208 -19.39 6.96 -9.11
CA ILE A 208 -18.17 7.41 -9.80
C ILE A 208 -18.34 8.86 -10.25
N ASN A 209 -19.41 9.17 -10.98
CA ASN A 209 -19.65 10.51 -11.51
C ASN A 209 -19.87 11.54 -10.40
N TYR A 210 -20.59 11.18 -9.34
CA TYR A 210 -20.83 12.07 -8.21
C TYR A 210 -19.54 12.40 -7.45
N ALA A 211 -18.74 11.39 -7.11
CA ALA A 211 -17.46 11.58 -6.42
C ALA A 211 -16.49 12.46 -7.23
N LEU A 212 -16.36 12.22 -8.54
CA LEU A 212 -15.51 13.01 -9.41
C LEU A 212 -15.98 14.47 -9.51
N ARG A 213 -17.30 14.73 -9.55
CA ARG A 213 -17.83 16.10 -9.58
C ARG A 213 -17.54 16.87 -8.28
N ILE A 214 -17.63 16.21 -7.11
CA ILE A 214 -17.25 16.86 -5.84
C ILE A 214 -15.78 17.23 -5.88
N LEU A 215 -14.90 16.28 -6.21
CA LEU A 215 -13.45 16.55 -6.22
C LEU A 215 -13.09 17.62 -7.26
N TYR A 216 -13.70 17.59 -8.45
CA TYR A 216 -13.53 18.63 -9.46
C TYR A 216 -13.93 20.02 -8.93
N SER A 217 -15.06 20.12 -8.21
CA SER A 217 -15.50 21.39 -7.58
C SER A 217 -14.55 21.89 -6.49
N LYS A 218 -13.71 21.01 -5.93
CA LYS A 218 -12.66 21.30 -4.95
C LYS A 218 -11.27 21.41 -5.59
N ASN A 219 -11.22 21.70 -6.89
CA ASN A 219 -9.99 21.93 -7.69
C ASN A 219 -9.05 20.71 -7.76
N TYR A 220 -9.58 19.50 -7.68
CA TYR A 220 -8.80 18.30 -8.00
C TYR A 220 -8.76 18.07 -9.52
N ASN A 221 -7.57 17.78 -10.05
CA ASN A 221 -7.40 17.35 -11.43
C ASN A 221 -7.82 15.89 -11.57
N LEU A 222 -8.77 15.60 -12.46
CA LEU A 222 -9.20 14.21 -12.69
C LEU A 222 -8.10 13.44 -13.42
N LEU A 223 -7.74 12.27 -12.90
CA LEU A 223 -6.65 11.46 -13.46
C LEU A 223 -7.06 9.98 -13.54
N TYR A 224 -7.18 9.48 -14.77
CA TYR A 224 -7.31 8.05 -15.03
C TYR A 224 -5.92 7.42 -15.15
N THR A 225 -5.67 6.33 -14.42
CA THR A 225 -4.32 5.77 -14.28
C THR A 225 -4.15 4.46 -15.06
N PRO A 226 -2.93 4.12 -15.51
CA PRO A 226 -2.62 2.74 -15.93
C PRO A 226 -2.89 1.75 -14.79
N PHE A 227 -3.44 0.58 -15.10
CA PHE A 227 -3.80 -0.44 -14.10
C PHE A 227 -2.67 -1.42 -13.76
N PHE A 228 -1.52 -1.28 -14.43
CA PHE A 228 -0.32 -2.03 -14.14
C PHE A 228 0.90 -1.12 -14.12
N MET A 229 1.87 -1.45 -13.27
CA MET A 229 3.15 -0.75 -13.16
C MET A 229 4.30 -1.71 -13.36
N ARG A 230 5.40 -1.22 -13.94
CA ARG A 230 6.65 -1.97 -14.06
C ARG A 230 7.19 -2.31 -12.66
N LYS A 231 7.77 -3.51 -12.49
CA LYS A 231 8.33 -3.98 -11.21
C LYS A 231 9.22 -2.94 -10.52
N GLU A 232 10.16 -2.35 -11.26
CA GLU A 232 11.10 -1.36 -10.73
C GLU A 232 10.41 -0.12 -10.13
N VAL A 233 9.27 0.30 -10.70
CA VAL A 233 8.53 1.48 -10.24
C VAL A 233 7.60 1.10 -9.09
N MET A 234 6.95 -0.07 -9.17
CA MET A 234 6.10 -0.58 -8.10
C MET A 234 6.88 -0.73 -6.78
N GLN A 235 8.13 -1.19 -6.85
CA GLN A 235 9.01 -1.32 -5.67
C GLN A 235 9.32 0.02 -4.97
N GLU A 236 9.06 1.15 -5.62
CA GLU A 236 9.28 2.47 -5.01
C GLU A 236 8.08 2.92 -4.17
N VAL A 237 6.88 2.41 -4.48
CA VAL A 237 5.57 2.83 -3.92
C VAL A 237 4.85 1.73 -3.14
N ALA A 238 5.31 0.47 -3.19
CA ALA A 238 4.79 -0.65 -2.42
C ALA A 238 5.83 -1.19 -1.42
N GLN A 239 5.34 -1.75 -0.30
CA GLN A 239 6.14 -2.50 0.68
C GLN A 239 6.34 -3.94 0.23
N LEU A 240 7.36 -4.64 0.75
CA LEU A 240 7.61 -6.03 0.36
C LEU A 240 6.43 -6.95 0.64
N SER A 241 5.84 -6.86 1.84
CA SER A 241 4.67 -7.66 2.21
C SER A 241 3.52 -7.52 1.21
N GLN A 242 3.36 -6.33 0.60
CA GLN A 242 2.32 -6.10 -0.40
C GLN A 242 2.56 -6.89 -1.69
N PHE A 243 3.82 -7.18 -2.07
CA PHE A 243 4.10 -8.03 -3.23
C PHE A 243 3.62 -9.46 -3.03
N ASP A 244 3.70 -9.97 -1.80
CA ASP A 244 3.32 -11.35 -1.48
C ASP A 244 1.83 -11.48 -1.14
N GLU A 245 1.23 -10.44 -0.55
CA GLU A 245 -0.11 -10.52 0.04
C GLU A 245 -1.20 -9.78 -0.75
N GLU A 246 -0.83 -8.75 -1.54
CA GLU A 246 -1.79 -7.81 -2.13
C GLU A 246 -1.70 -7.73 -3.66
N LEU A 247 -0.51 -7.76 -4.26
CA LEU A 247 -0.30 -7.41 -5.67
C LEU A 247 -0.33 -8.62 -6.62
N TYR A 248 -1.21 -8.57 -7.61
CA TYR A 248 -1.17 -9.52 -8.71
C TYR A 248 0.00 -9.24 -9.67
N LYS A 249 0.78 -10.27 -9.99
CA LYS A 249 1.83 -10.19 -11.03
C LYS A 249 1.26 -10.39 -12.43
N VAL A 250 1.68 -9.54 -13.37
CA VAL A 250 1.37 -9.61 -14.80
C VAL A 250 2.63 -9.96 -15.56
N ILE A 251 2.56 -11.00 -16.39
CA ILE A 251 3.66 -11.46 -17.23
C ILE A 251 3.35 -11.09 -18.68
N GLY A 252 4.19 -10.25 -19.28
CA GLY A 252 4.10 -9.89 -20.69
C GLY A 252 5.40 -10.18 -21.45
N LYS A 253 5.36 -10.09 -22.78
CA LYS A 253 6.60 -10.05 -23.58
C LYS A 253 7.35 -8.73 -23.31
N GLY A 254 8.68 -8.77 -23.31
CA GLY A 254 9.52 -7.58 -23.15
C GLY A 254 9.51 -6.67 -24.37
N SER A 255 9.11 -7.18 -25.52
CA SER A 255 8.91 -6.40 -26.74
C SER A 255 7.68 -6.89 -27.52
N GLU A 256 7.12 -6.01 -28.35
CA GLU A 256 6.07 -6.34 -29.32
C GLU A 256 6.62 -7.11 -30.55
N LYS A 257 7.94 -7.30 -30.62
CA LYS A 257 8.60 -8.05 -31.69
C LYS A 257 8.40 -9.55 -31.52
N SER A 258 8.18 -10.25 -32.65
CA SER A 258 7.91 -11.69 -32.66
C SER A 258 9.13 -12.55 -32.31
N ASP A 259 10.34 -12.06 -32.60
CA ASP A 259 11.63 -12.71 -32.33
C ASP A 259 12.15 -12.46 -30.91
N ASP A 260 11.53 -11.54 -30.16
CA ASP A 260 11.89 -11.26 -28.77
C ASP A 260 11.26 -12.27 -27.81
N ASN A 261 12.12 -13.00 -27.10
CA ASN A 261 11.74 -14.01 -26.10
C ASN A 261 11.94 -13.52 -24.66
N THR A 262 12.23 -12.24 -24.46
CA THR A 262 12.34 -11.65 -23.13
C THR A 262 10.95 -11.50 -22.49
N VAL A 263 10.91 -11.61 -21.17
CA VAL A 263 9.71 -11.49 -20.36
C VAL A 263 9.82 -10.22 -19.53
N ASP A 264 8.75 -9.44 -19.50
CA ASP A 264 8.63 -8.28 -18.63
C ASP A 264 7.61 -8.54 -17.52
N GLU A 265 8.03 -8.27 -16.29
CA GLU A 265 7.19 -8.41 -15.10
C GLU A 265 6.60 -7.06 -14.71
N LYS A 266 5.27 -7.02 -14.67
CA LYS A 266 4.49 -5.88 -14.18
C LYS A 266 3.62 -6.34 -13.02
N TYR A 267 3.02 -5.40 -12.30
CA TYR A 267 2.08 -5.67 -11.21
C TYR A 267 0.81 -4.86 -11.41
N LEU A 268 -0.34 -5.47 -11.22
CA LEU A 268 -1.61 -4.73 -11.16
C LEU A 268 -1.62 -3.84 -9.93
N ILE A 269 -2.22 -2.66 -10.06
CA ILE A 269 -2.30 -1.70 -8.96
C ILE A 269 -3.34 -2.14 -7.92
N ALA A 270 -3.03 -1.96 -6.64
CA ALA A 270 -3.97 -2.16 -5.53
C ALA A 270 -4.74 -0.87 -5.17
N THR A 271 -4.30 0.27 -5.72
CA THR A 271 -4.84 1.60 -5.51
C THR A 271 -4.28 2.55 -6.57
N SER A 272 -5.05 3.56 -7.02
CA SER A 272 -4.53 4.64 -7.89
C SER A 272 -3.47 5.50 -7.20
N GLU A 273 -3.34 5.44 -5.87
CA GLU A 273 -2.22 6.04 -5.13
C GLU A 273 -0.87 5.63 -5.72
N GLN A 274 -0.67 4.35 -6.05
CA GLN A 274 0.60 3.83 -6.55
C GLN A 274 1.06 4.50 -7.86
N PRO A 275 0.26 4.50 -8.94
CA PRO A 275 0.63 5.18 -10.18
C PRO A 275 0.63 6.70 -10.03
N ILE A 276 -0.24 7.29 -9.19
CA ILE A 276 -0.24 8.75 -8.98
C ILE A 276 1.00 9.20 -8.25
N ALA A 277 1.44 8.49 -7.20
CA ALA A 277 2.68 8.77 -6.48
C ALA A 277 3.88 8.72 -7.44
N ALA A 278 3.92 7.73 -8.34
CA ALA A 278 4.98 7.60 -9.34
C ALA A 278 4.86 8.58 -10.53
N PHE A 279 3.75 9.32 -10.65
CA PHE A 279 3.47 10.17 -11.80
C PHE A 279 4.48 11.32 -11.95
N LEU A 280 4.88 11.93 -10.84
CA LEU A 280 5.86 13.03 -10.78
C LEU A 280 7.24 12.56 -10.29
N ARG A 281 7.55 11.27 -10.48
CA ARG A 281 8.85 10.67 -10.10
C ARG A 281 9.99 11.46 -10.75
N ASP A 282 11.04 11.71 -9.98
CA ASP A 282 12.24 12.47 -10.38
C ASP A 282 12.05 13.97 -10.66
N GLU A 283 10.90 14.54 -10.35
CA GLU A 283 10.64 15.95 -10.61
C GLU A 283 11.06 16.89 -9.46
N TRP A 284 11.15 18.18 -9.81
CA TRP A 284 11.29 19.30 -8.88
C TRP A 284 10.04 20.17 -8.97
N LEU A 285 9.20 20.11 -7.94
CA LEU A 285 7.92 20.81 -7.92
C LEU A 285 8.10 22.23 -7.41
N LYS A 286 7.53 23.21 -8.11
CA LYS A 286 7.64 24.61 -7.71
C LYS A 286 6.71 24.91 -6.53
N PRO A 287 7.13 25.75 -5.57
CA PRO A 287 6.29 26.11 -4.42
C PRO A 287 4.93 26.70 -4.82
N GLU A 288 4.88 27.52 -5.87
CA GLU A 288 3.67 28.16 -6.37
C GLU A 288 2.65 27.20 -7.00
N ASP A 289 3.08 25.99 -7.40
CA ASP A 289 2.19 24.98 -7.96
C ASP A 289 1.56 24.11 -6.85
N LEU A 290 2.07 24.18 -5.62
CA LEU A 290 1.59 23.38 -4.49
C LEU A 290 0.44 24.10 -3.73
N PRO A 291 -0.61 23.38 -3.29
CA PRO A 291 -0.78 21.93 -3.39
C PRO A 291 -1.29 21.47 -4.77
N ILE A 292 -0.66 20.43 -5.33
CA ILE A 292 -1.16 19.75 -6.53
C ILE A 292 -2.11 18.64 -6.10
N ARG A 293 -3.35 18.65 -6.62
CA ARG A 293 -4.44 17.77 -6.21
C ARG A 293 -4.89 16.89 -7.38
N TYR A 294 -4.97 15.57 -7.17
CA TYR A 294 -5.46 14.60 -8.14
C TYR A 294 -6.63 13.78 -7.61
N ALA A 295 -7.67 13.65 -8.44
CA ALA A 295 -8.78 12.73 -8.25
C ALA A 295 -8.52 11.48 -9.11
N GLY A 296 -7.93 10.46 -8.51
CA GLY A 296 -7.55 9.22 -9.17
C GLY A 296 -8.73 8.30 -9.41
N LEU A 297 -9.05 8.00 -10.67
CA LEU A 297 -10.04 6.99 -11.05
C LEU A 297 -9.34 5.72 -11.55
N SER A 298 -9.58 4.58 -10.89
CA SER A 298 -9.03 3.30 -11.36
C SER A 298 -9.83 2.09 -10.87
N THR A 299 -9.65 0.97 -11.57
CA THR A 299 -9.95 -0.35 -11.03
C THR A 299 -8.74 -0.83 -10.20
N CYS A 300 -9.00 -1.25 -8.97
CA CYS A 300 -8.02 -1.74 -8.01
C CYS A 300 -8.07 -3.27 -7.95
N PHE A 301 -6.91 -3.91 -7.83
CA PHE A 301 -6.75 -5.35 -7.77
C PHE A 301 -6.02 -5.76 -6.49
N ARG A 302 -6.64 -6.61 -5.66
CA ARG A 302 -6.05 -7.09 -4.39
C ARG A 302 -6.18 -8.59 -4.26
N GLN A 303 -5.08 -9.28 -3.99
CA GLN A 303 -5.09 -10.74 -3.76
C GLN A 303 -5.77 -11.13 -2.45
N GLU A 304 -5.86 -10.20 -1.48
CA GLU A 304 -6.55 -10.40 -0.19
C GLU A 304 -6.04 -11.63 0.59
N VAL A 305 -4.75 -11.96 0.44
CA VAL A 305 -4.09 -13.04 1.19
C VAL A 305 -4.13 -12.71 2.68
N GLY A 306 -4.32 -13.71 3.54
CA GLY A 306 -4.44 -13.52 5.00
C GLY A 306 -5.87 -13.24 5.50
N SER A 307 -6.83 -12.94 4.61
CA SER A 307 -8.24 -12.71 4.96
C SER A 307 -9.14 -13.95 4.80
N HIS A 308 -8.57 -15.16 4.83
CA HIS A 308 -9.30 -16.40 4.53
C HIS A 308 -10.55 -16.56 5.41
N GLY A 309 -11.70 -16.80 4.77
CA GLY A 309 -12.99 -16.96 5.46
C GLY A 309 -13.67 -15.67 5.96
N ARG A 310 -13.04 -14.50 5.82
CA ARG A 310 -13.68 -13.20 6.15
C ARG A 310 -14.43 -12.64 4.94
N ASP A 311 -15.65 -12.16 5.17
CA ASP A 311 -16.52 -11.45 4.21
C ASP A 311 -16.59 -12.12 2.83
N THR A 312 -16.70 -13.45 2.78
CA THR A 312 -16.62 -14.22 1.53
C THR A 312 -17.86 -14.13 0.64
N ARG A 313 -18.91 -13.42 1.07
CA ARG A 313 -20.19 -13.27 0.36
C ARG A 313 -20.45 -11.80 0.01
N GLY A 314 -21.15 -11.58 -1.10
CA GLY A 314 -21.46 -10.24 -1.58
C GLY A 314 -20.28 -9.59 -2.28
N ILE A 315 -20.21 -8.26 -2.23
CA ILE A 315 -19.23 -7.44 -2.96
C ILE A 315 -18.36 -6.55 -2.05
N PHE A 316 -18.42 -6.75 -0.72
CA PHE A 316 -17.72 -5.88 0.24
C PHE A 316 -16.19 -6.10 0.26
N ARG A 317 -15.75 -7.37 0.17
CA ARG A 317 -14.35 -7.77 0.06
C ARG A 317 -14.15 -8.65 -1.16
N VAL A 318 -13.59 -8.07 -2.21
CA VAL A 318 -13.44 -8.68 -3.54
C VAL A 318 -12.07 -8.38 -4.11
N HIS A 319 -11.63 -9.16 -5.11
CA HIS A 319 -10.32 -9.01 -5.72
C HIS A 319 -10.23 -7.83 -6.69
N GLN A 320 -11.35 -7.36 -7.22
CA GLN A 320 -11.44 -6.28 -8.19
C GLN A 320 -12.53 -5.31 -7.75
N PHE A 321 -12.25 -4.00 -7.75
CA PHE A 321 -13.24 -2.97 -7.45
C PHE A 321 -12.79 -1.60 -7.94
N GLU A 322 -13.74 -0.71 -8.24
CA GLU A 322 -13.48 0.65 -8.68
C GLU A 322 -13.27 1.57 -7.46
N LYS A 323 -12.33 2.50 -7.60
CA LYS A 323 -12.03 3.46 -6.54
C LYS A 323 -11.75 4.85 -7.10
N ILE A 324 -12.31 5.85 -6.41
CA ILE A 324 -11.98 7.27 -6.57
C ILE A 324 -11.11 7.66 -5.38
N GLU A 325 -9.92 8.17 -5.67
CA GLU A 325 -8.89 8.51 -4.70
C GLU A 325 -8.58 10.01 -4.73
N GLN A 326 -8.41 10.61 -3.56
CA GLN A 326 -7.78 11.90 -3.38
C GLN A 326 -6.27 11.68 -3.22
N PHE A 327 -5.46 12.37 -4.01
CA PHE A 327 -4.00 12.37 -3.84
C PHE A 327 -3.48 13.80 -3.89
N VAL A 328 -2.65 14.19 -2.92
CA VAL A 328 -2.13 15.56 -2.82
C VAL A 328 -0.63 15.57 -2.62
N TYR A 329 0.05 16.39 -3.45
CA TYR A 329 1.41 16.84 -3.22
C TYR A 329 1.35 18.20 -2.51
N ALA A 330 1.88 18.28 -1.29
CA ALA A 330 1.82 19.45 -0.44
C ALA A 330 3.22 19.99 -0.12
N SER A 331 3.29 21.28 0.26
CA SER A 331 4.51 21.86 0.79
C SER A 331 4.95 21.13 2.08
N PRO A 332 6.25 20.89 2.28
CA PRO A 332 6.77 20.32 3.53
C PRO A 332 6.80 21.34 4.69
N HIS A 333 6.56 22.63 4.41
CA HIS A 333 6.70 23.72 5.38
C HIS A 333 5.39 24.10 6.06
N ASP A 334 5.51 24.78 7.20
CA ASP A 334 4.42 25.48 7.91
C ASP A 334 3.20 24.63 8.26
N GLY A 335 3.39 23.31 8.41
CA GLY A 335 2.29 22.39 8.72
C GLY A 335 1.29 22.20 7.57
N LYS A 336 1.60 22.64 6.35
CA LYS A 336 0.67 22.62 5.20
C LYS A 336 0.15 21.22 4.86
N SER A 337 0.96 20.17 5.03
CA SER A 337 0.48 18.80 4.85
C SER A 337 -0.56 18.40 5.90
N TRP A 338 -0.45 18.88 7.14
CA TRP A 338 -1.40 18.53 8.20
C TRP A 338 -2.72 19.30 8.06
N GLU A 339 -2.67 20.57 7.64
CA GLU A 339 -3.87 21.30 7.20
C GLU A 339 -4.58 20.57 6.05
N MET A 340 -3.82 20.11 5.06
CA MET A 340 -4.36 19.32 3.94
C MET A 340 -4.92 17.97 4.39
N PHE A 341 -4.29 17.31 5.35
CA PHE A 341 -4.78 16.04 5.91
C PHE A 341 -6.19 16.20 6.50
N ASP A 342 -6.42 17.26 7.26
CA ASP A 342 -7.74 17.59 7.81
C ASP A 342 -8.74 17.99 6.71
N GLU A 343 -8.29 18.69 5.66
CA GLU A 343 -9.11 19.03 4.49
C GLU A 343 -9.55 17.79 3.69
N MET A 344 -8.65 16.82 3.50
CA MET A 344 -8.92 15.59 2.73
C MET A 344 -9.92 14.67 3.45
N ILE A 345 -9.78 14.49 4.77
CA ILE A 345 -10.76 13.73 5.55
C ILE A 345 -12.09 14.47 5.62
N GLY A 346 -12.09 15.80 5.77
CA GLY A 346 -13.31 16.63 5.72
C GLY A 346 -14.03 16.53 4.38
N THR A 347 -13.28 16.47 3.28
CA THR A 347 -13.85 16.28 1.93
C THR A 347 -14.51 14.90 1.79
N ALA A 348 -13.93 13.85 2.36
CA ALA A 348 -14.57 12.54 2.41
C ALA A 348 -15.83 12.57 3.29
N GLU A 349 -15.76 13.17 4.48
CA GLU A 349 -16.90 13.35 5.38
C GLU A 349 -18.08 14.03 4.68
N GLU A 350 -17.85 15.15 3.98
CA GLU A 350 -18.88 15.87 3.22
C GLU A 350 -19.59 14.97 2.19
N PHE A 351 -18.85 14.08 1.52
CA PHE A 351 -19.42 13.13 0.57
C PHE A 351 -20.33 12.09 1.23
N TYR A 352 -19.92 11.50 2.36
CA TYR A 352 -20.78 10.53 3.06
C TYR A 352 -21.97 11.20 3.75
N GLN A 353 -21.80 12.42 4.25
CA GLN A 353 -22.89 13.22 4.80
C GLN A 353 -23.94 13.57 3.73
N SER A 354 -23.51 13.98 2.53
CA SER A 354 -24.43 14.29 1.43
C SER A 354 -25.19 13.05 0.92
N LEU A 355 -24.56 11.87 0.98
CA LEU A 355 -25.19 10.59 0.70
C LEU A 355 -26.12 10.11 1.83
N GLY A 356 -26.11 10.74 3.01
CA GLY A 356 -26.92 10.32 4.15
C GLY A 356 -26.43 9.05 4.84
N ILE A 357 -25.13 8.75 4.79
CA ILE A 357 -24.55 7.52 5.37
C ILE A 357 -23.97 7.83 6.77
N PRO A 358 -24.49 7.21 7.86
CA PRO A 358 -23.94 7.40 9.20
C PRO A 358 -22.55 6.78 9.34
N TYR A 359 -21.65 7.42 10.10
CA TYR A 359 -20.26 6.95 10.27
C TYR A 359 -19.60 7.43 11.57
N ARG A 360 -18.42 6.89 11.82
CA ARG A 360 -17.43 7.41 12.77
C ARG A 360 -16.07 7.63 12.10
N ILE A 361 -15.34 8.63 12.57
CA ILE A 361 -13.93 8.85 12.23
C ILE A 361 -13.07 8.26 13.33
N VAL A 362 -12.11 7.44 12.92
CA VAL A 362 -11.24 6.68 13.82
C VAL A 362 -9.79 7.03 13.55
N ASN A 363 -9.04 7.34 14.59
CA ASN A 363 -7.60 7.54 14.55
C ASN A 363 -6.90 6.23 14.87
N ILE A 364 -6.16 5.73 13.89
CA ILE A 364 -5.66 4.37 13.86
C ILE A 364 -4.41 4.24 14.73
N VAL A 365 -4.37 3.17 15.52
CA VAL A 365 -3.24 2.87 16.41
C VAL A 365 -1.94 2.66 15.66
N SER A 366 -0.83 3.04 16.30
CA SER A 366 0.50 3.03 15.71
C SER A 366 0.97 1.67 15.18
N GLY A 367 0.56 0.56 15.80
CA GLY A 367 0.89 -0.81 15.37
C GLY A 367 0.23 -1.24 14.06
N ALA A 368 -0.93 -0.64 13.73
CA ALA A 368 -1.70 -0.91 12.52
C ALA A 368 -1.39 0.05 11.35
N LEU A 369 -0.55 1.07 11.59
CA LEU A 369 -0.07 1.95 10.53
C LEU A 369 0.94 1.23 9.63
N ASN A 370 0.75 1.36 8.32
CA ASN A 370 1.74 0.93 7.33
C ASN A 370 3.02 1.80 7.46
N HIS A 371 4.13 1.36 6.84
CA HIS A 371 5.40 2.07 6.94
C HIS A 371 5.35 3.53 6.44
N ALA A 372 4.52 3.84 5.45
CA ALA A 372 4.46 5.18 4.88
C ALA A 372 3.70 6.20 5.74
N ALA A 373 2.56 5.81 6.33
CA ALA A 373 1.70 6.74 7.05
C ALA A 373 2.33 7.22 8.36
N SER A 374 2.46 8.55 8.51
CA SER A 374 2.79 9.21 9.78
C SER A 374 1.57 9.27 10.71
N LYS A 375 0.38 9.40 10.14
CA LYS A 375 -0.94 9.31 10.79
C LYS A 375 -1.96 8.82 9.77
N LYS A 376 -2.98 8.10 10.24
CA LYS A 376 -4.10 7.61 9.42
C LYS A 376 -5.42 7.84 10.14
N LEU A 377 -6.41 8.34 9.42
CA LEU A 377 -7.80 8.43 9.85
C LEU A 377 -8.66 7.58 8.93
N ASP A 378 -9.46 6.70 9.52
CA ASP A 378 -10.43 5.90 8.76
C ASP A 378 -11.85 6.43 9.01
N LEU A 379 -12.66 6.48 7.95
CA LEU A 379 -14.11 6.68 8.05
C LEU A 379 -14.76 5.31 7.97
N GLU A 380 -15.34 4.91 9.10
CA GLU A 380 -16.07 3.65 9.21
C GLU A 380 -17.57 3.96 9.21
N ALA A 381 -18.27 3.53 8.17
CA ALA A 381 -19.71 3.71 8.07
C ALA A 381 -20.45 2.68 8.91
N TRP A 382 -21.60 3.08 9.45
CA TRP A 382 -22.51 2.18 10.14
C TRP A 382 -23.37 1.41 9.13
N PHE A 383 -23.34 0.08 9.27
CA PHE A 383 -24.09 -0.86 8.43
C PHE A 383 -25.27 -1.43 9.26
N PRO A 384 -26.51 -0.93 9.08
CA PRO A 384 -27.61 -1.24 9.98
C PRO A 384 -28.15 -2.68 9.88
N GLY A 385 -27.99 -3.35 8.74
CA GLY A 385 -28.33 -4.77 8.58
C GLY A 385 -27.25 -5.69 9.13
N SER A 386 -25.98 -5.30 8.99
CA SER A 386 -24.84 -6.02 9.55
C SER A 386 -24.55 -5.70 11.03
N GLN A 387 -25.10 -4.60 11.54
CA GLN A 387 -24.94 -4.09 12.91
C GLN A 387 -23.48 -3.85 13.31
N ALA A 388 -22.70 -3.29 12.39
CA ALA A 388 -21.28 -3.05 12.60
C ALA A 388 -20.81 -1.79 11.87
N PHE A 389 -19.73 -1.19 12.40
CA PHE A 389 -18.94 -0.22 11.65
C PHE A 389 -18.02 -0.94 10.66
N ARG A 390 -17.94 -0.41 9.44
CA ARG A 390 -17.13 -0.96 8.36
C ARG A 390 -16.39 0.16 7.63
N GLU A 391 -15.09 0.00 7.47
CA GLU A 391 -14.21 0.95 6.79
C GLU A 391 -14.64 1.18 5.33
N LEU A 392 -14.89 2.45 4.98
CA LEU A 392 -15.13 2.90 3.61
C LEU A 392 -14.02 3.83 3.09
N VAL A 393 -13.34 4.54 3.99
CA VAL A 393 -12.25 5.45 3.66
C VAL A 393 -11.08 5.22 4.59
N SER A 394 -9.89 5.31 4.03
CA SER A 394 -8.67 5.57 4.78
C SER A 394 -8.01 6.83 4.22
N CYS A 395 -7.55 7.72 5.10
CA CYS A 395 -6.86 8.97 4.79
C CYS A 395 -5.52 8.98 5.53
N SER A 396 -4.41 9.09 4.79
CA SER A 396 -3.05 9.02 5.30
C SER A 396 -2.23 10.26 4.92
N ASN A 397 -1.47 10.79 5.88
CA ASN A 397 -0.36 11.68 5.57
C ASN A 397 0.95 10.89 5.62
N CYS A 398 1.63 10.79 4.48
CA CYS A 398 2.88 10.04 4.34
C CYS A 398 4.13 10.93 4.41
N THR A 399 3.95 12.23 4.69
CA THR A 399 5.01 13.25 4.69
C THR A 399 5.94 13.08 3.48
N ASP A 400 7.24 13.23 3.66
CA ASP A 400 8.26 13.05 2.63
C ASP A 400 8.67 11.59 2.38
N TYR A 401 8.08 10.60 3.07
CA TYR A 401 8.54 9.20 3.05
C TYR A 401 8.45 8.55 1.65
N GLN A 402 7.35 8.80 0.93
CA GLN A 402 7.18 8.39 -0.46
C GLN A 402 8.01 9.27 -1.40
N ALA A 403 7.93 10.59 -1.23
CA ALA A 403 8.59 11.59 -2.07
C ALA A 403 10.11 11.38 -2.14
N ARG A 404 10.75 11.04 -1.01
CA ARG A 404 12.18 10.76 -0.94
C ARG A 404 12.60 9.58 -1.79
N ARG A 405 11.81 8.49 -1.77
CA ARG A 405 12.11 7.29 -2.57
C ARG A 405 11.90 7.53 -4.06
N LEU A 406 10.86 8.29 -4.40
CA LEU A 406 10.50 8.68 -5.77
C LEU A 406 11.29 9.90 -6.28
N ARG A 407 12.10 10.50 -5.40
CA ARG A 407 12.94 11.66 -5.65
C ARG A 407 12.16 12.90 -6.12
N ILE A 408 10.99 13.13 -5.53
CA ILE A 408 10.09 14.26 -5.84
C ILE A 408 10.41 15.44 -4.92
N ARG A 409 11.14 16.42 -5.44
CA ARG A 409 11.80 17.46 -4.65
C ARG A 409 10.97 18.73 -4.57
N TYR A 410 11.11 19.46 -3.47
CA TYR A 410 10.58 20.80 -3.31
C TYR A 410 11.55 21.82 -3.93
N GLY A 411 11.23 22.29 -5.14
CA GLY A 411 12.08 23.12 -5.99
C GLY A 411 12.02 24.60 -5.68
N GLN A 412 12.50 25.01 -4.51
CA GLN A 412 12.62 26.43 -4.17
C GLN A 412 13.89 27.09 -4.74
N THR A 413 13.72 28.26 -5.36
CA THR A 413 14.81 29.06 -5.96
C THR A 413 15.39 30.12 -5.02
N LYS A 414 14.78 30.32 -3.85
CA LYS A 414 15.06 31.45 -2.95
C LYS A 414 16.27 31.25 -2.03
N LYS A 415 16.70 30.02 -1.78
CA LYS A 415 17.86 29.71 -0.94
C LYS A 415 18.65 28.56 -1.54
N MET A 416 19.97 28.71 -1.61
CA MET A 416 20.86 27.57 -1.84
C MET A 416 20.84 26.71 -0.58
N MET A 417 20.27 25.51 -0.68
CA MET A 417 20.24 24.57 0.44
C MET A 417 21.34 23.53 0.28
N ASP A 418 21.94 23.12 1.40
CA ASP A 418 22.93 22.05 1.43
C ASP A 418 22.32 20.67 1.06
N LYS A 419 20.99 20.53 1.22
CA LYS A 419 20.22 19.32 0.86
C LYS A 419 18.93 19.69 0.16
N ALA A 420 18.52 18.86 -0.80
CA ALA A 420 17.20 18.95 -1.40
C ALA A 420 16.14 18.52 -0.38
N GLU A 421 15.14 19.36 -0.17
CA GLU A 421 13.91 18.98 0.52
C GLU A 421 12.97 18.25 -0.44
N PHE A 422 12.08 17.45 0.11
CA PHE A 422 11.07 16.69 -0.63
C PHE A 422 9.68 17.21 -0.26
N VAL A 423 8.74 17.13 -1.20
CA VAL A 423 7.34 17.47 -0.93
C VAL A 423 6.72 16.47 0.03
N HIS A 424 5.61 16.85 0.68
CA HIS A 424 4.79 15.91 1.43
C HIS A 424 3.73 15.30 0.52
N MET A 425 3.45 14.00 0.68
CA MET A 425 2.48 13.26 -0.11
C MET A 425 1.38 12.72 0.80
N LEU A 426 0.13 12.91 0.38
CA LEU A 426 -1.07 12.47 1.09
C LEU A 426 -1.99 11.71 0.15
N ASN A 427 -2.69 10.72 0.69
CA ASN A 427 -3.69 9.95 -0.03
C ASN A 427 -4.93 9.74 0.83
N ALA A 428 -6.10 9.73 0.21
CA ALA A 428 -7.34 9.35 0.87
C ALA A 428 -8.32 8.72 -0.12
N THR A 429 -9.00 7.66 0.29
CA THR A 429 -10.11 7.14 -0.50
C THR A 429 -11.29 8.12 -0.46
N MET A 430 -11.84 8.48 -1.62
CA MET A 430 -13.11 9.21 -1.69
C MET A 430 -14.28 8.23 -1.70
N CYS A 431 -14.23 7.23 -2.59
CA CYS A 431 -15.29 6.26 -2.80
C CYS A 431 -14.72 4.94 -3.32
N ALA A 432 -14.81 3.87 -2.53
CA ALA A 432 -14.62 2.49 -3.00
C ALA A 432 -15.99 1.92 -3.40
N THR A 433 -16.30 1.87 -4.70
CA THR A 433 -17.68 1.80 -5.21
C THR A 433 -18.47 0.65 -4.63
N THR A 434 -17.89 -0.56 -4.61
CA THR A 434 -18.57 -1.77 -4.14
C THR A 434 -18.93 -1.70 -2.65
N ARG A 435 -18.05 -1.17 -1.79
CA ARG A 435 -18.33 -0.99 -0.36
C ARG A 435 -19.35 0.10 -0.11
N VAL A 436 -19.30 1.20 -0.87
CA VAL A 436 -20.28 2.30 -0.75
C VAL A 436 -21.65 1.85 -1.23
N ILE A 437 -21.74 1.04 -2.30
CA ILE A 437 -22.98 0.37 -2.70
C ILE A 437 -23.53 -0.46 -1.53
N CYS A 438 -22.70 -1.29 -0.88
CA CYS A 438 -23.16 -2.07 0.27
C CYS A 438 -23.73 -1.17 1.39
N ALA A 439 -23.08 -0.04 1.69
CA ALA A 439 -23.55 0.92 2.68
C ALA A 439 -24.89 1.56 2.29
N ILE A 440 -25.06 1.94 1.02
CA ILE A 440 -26.32 2.49 0.49
C ILE A 440 -27.43 1.45 0.58
N LEU A 441 -27.19 0.22 0.12
CA LEU A 441 -28.18 -0.84 0.17
C LEU A 441 -28.71 -1.03 1.59
N GLU A 442 -27.83 -1.15 2.58
CA GLU A 442 -28.28 -1.33 3.96
C GLU A 442 -28.98 -0.09 4.52
N ASN A 443 -28.44 1.11 4.32
CA ASN A 443 -28.98 2.33 4.90
C ASN A 443 -30.27 2.81 4.22
N PHE A 444 -30.52 2.45 2.96
CA PHE A 444 -31.67 2.93 2.18
C PHE A 444 -32.70 1.85 1.85
N GLN A 445 -32.58 0.63 2.40
CA GLN A 445 -33.62 -0.40 2.25
C GLN A 445 -34.96 0.02 2.90
N THR A 446 -36.04 -0.36 2.22
CA THR A 446 -37.44 -0.34 2.63
C THR A 446 -38.04 -1.75 2.49
N GLU A 447 -39.36 -1.89 2.61
CA GLU A 447 -40.05 -3.15 2.28
C GLU A 447 -40.09 -3.44 0.77
N GLU A 448 -40.08 -2.40 -0.07
CA GLU A 448 -40.25 -2.51 -1.53
C GLU A 448 -38.93 -2.56 -2.30
N GLY A 449 -37.86 -1.98 -1.75
CA GLY A 449 -36.60 -1.84 -2.45
C GLY A 449 -35.59 -0.95 -1.74
N ILE A 450 -34.71 -0.33 -2.51
CA ILE A 450 -33.65 0.56 -2.05
C ILE A 450 -33.93 1.96 -2.58
N ILE A 451 -34.14 2.93 -1.70
CA ILE A 451 -34.28 4.34 -2.08
C ILE A 451 -32.93 4.84 -2.62
N ILE A 452 -32.94 5.59 -3.72
CA ILE A 452 -31.73 6.22 -4.23
C ILE A 452 -31.41 7.49 -3.42
N PRO A 453 -30.17 7.63 -2.89
CA PRO A 453 -29.75 8.86 -2.23
C PRO A 453 -29.93 10.08 -3.14
N GLU A 454 -30.41 11.19 -2.57
CA GLU A 454 -30.82 12.38 -3.34
C GLU A 454 -29.75 12.87 -4.33
N PRO A 455 -28.45 13.00 -3.96
CA PRO A 455 -27.44 13.46 -4.92
C PRO A 455 -27.19 12.51 -6.09
N LEU A 456 -27.49 11.22 -5.94
CA LEU A 456 -27.25 10.21 -6.97
C LEU A 456 -28.37 10.17 -8.02
N LYS A 457 -29.57 10.67 -7.72
CA LYS A 457 -30.74 10.61 -8.61
C LYS A 457 -30.46 11.21 -9.99
N ALA A 458 -29.70 12.30 -10.04
CA ALA A 458 -29.33 13.00 -11.28
C ALA A 458 -28.46 12.16 -12.24
N PHE A 459 -27.86 11.07 -11.77
CA PHE A 459 -26.99 10.18 -12.54
C PHE A 459 -27.63 8.82 -12.82
N MET A 460 -28.80 8.55 -12.24
CA MET A 460 -29.54 7.32 -12.46
C MET A 460 -30.38 7.42 -13.75
N PRO A 461 -30.58 6.31 -14.47
CA PRO A 461 -31.43 6.31 -15.66
C PRO A 461 -32.92 6.49 -15.29
N PRO A 462 -33.75 6.98 -16.23
CA PRO A 462 -35.19 7.05 -16.02
C PRO A 462 -35.78 5.70 -15.58
N GLY A 463 -36.65 5.73 -14.57
CA GLY A 463 -37.26 4.53 -13.97
C GLY A 463 -36.47 3.92 -12.82
N LEU A 464 -35.22 4.33 -12.59
CA LEU A 464 -34.41 3.95 -11.42
C LEU A 464 -33.97 5.17 -10.59
N THR A 465 -34.56 6.34 -10.81
CA THR A 465 -34.18 7.59 -10.11
C THR A 465 -34.64 7.64 -8.66
N GLU A 466 -35.81 7.07 -8.34
CA GLU A 466 -36.34 7.13 -6.96
C GLU A 466 -35.97 5.89 -6.14
N MET A 467 -36.09 4.70 -6.73
CA MET A 467 -35.92 3.44 -6.02
C MET A 467 -35.49 2.30 -6.95
N ILE A 468 -34.62 1.42 -6.45
CA ILE A 468 -34.34 0.11 -7.03
C ILE A 468 -35.22 -0.92 -6.32
N LYS A 469 -36.24 -1.44 -7.02
CA LYS A 469 -37.21 -2.39 -6.45
C LYS A 469 -36.60 -3.78 -6.24
N PHE A 470 -37.09 -4.50 -5.22
CA PHE A 470 -36.82 -5.92 -5.09
C PHE A 470 -37.56 -6.72 -6.16
N VAL A 471 -36.82 -7.59 -6.84
CA VAL A 471 -37.33 -8.47 -7.92
C VAL A 471 -37.06 -9.95 -7.62
N LYS A 472 -36.30 -10.23 -6.56
CA LYS A 472 -35.99 -11.56 -6.06
C LYS A 472 -36.26 -11.66 -4.56
N PRO A 473 -36.64 -12.85 -4.06
CA PRO A 473 -36.75 -13.09 -2.61
C PRO A 473 -35.39 -13.02 -1.92
N ALA A 474 -35.39 -12.72 -0.62
CA ALA A 474 -34.17 -12.71 0.19
C ALA A 474 -33.58 -14.13 0.32
N PRO A 475 -32.27 -14.34 0.04
CA PRO A 475 -31.63 -15.64 0.21
C PRO A 475 -31.79 -16.22 1.62
N ILE A 476 -31.65 -15.39 2.65
CA ILE A 476 -31.81 -15.81 4.06
C ILE A 476 -33.20 -16.38 4.37
N ASP A 477 -34.26 -15.80 3.80
CA ASP A 477 -35.64 -16.27 4.02
C ASP A 477 -35.88 -17.62 3.32
N LEU A 478 -35.28 -17.82 2.15
CA LEU A 478 -35.33 -19.09 1.43
C LEU A 478 -34.59 -20.20 2.20
N GLU A 479 -33.42 -19.90 2.77
CA GLU A 479 -32.67 -20.84 3.59
C GLU A 479 -33.41 -21.23 4.87
N ALA A 480 -34.00 -20.24 5.57
CA ALA A 480 -34.82 -20.48 6.76
C ALA A 480 -36.00 -21.40 6.45
N THR A 481 -36.69 -21.14 5.33
CA THR A 481 -37.81 -21.98 4.87
C THR A 481 -37.36 -23.41 4.53
N LYS A 482 -36.21 -23.57 3.85
CA LYS A 482 -35.63 -24.89 3.55
C LYS A 482 -35.24 -25.65 4.83
N LYS A 483 -34.66 -24.97 5.83
CA LYS A 483 -34.33 -25.57 7.14
C LYS A 483 -35.58 -26.01 7.90
N GLN A 484 -36.62 -25.16 7.94
CA GLN A 484 -37.89 -25.50 8.58
C GLN A 484 -38.58 -26.70 7.89
N LYS A 485 -38.60 -26.75 6.56
CA LYS A 485 -39.13 -27.92 5.81
C LYS A 485 -38.35 -29.20 6.12
N LYS A 486 -37.01 -29.16 6.14
CA LYS A 486 -36.18 -30.32 6.53
C LYS A 486 -36.43 -30.77 7.97
N GLN A 487 -36.67 -29.85 8.91
CA GLN A 487 -37.00 -30.19 10.30
C GLN A 487 -38.40 -30.80 10.43
N GLN A 488 -39.40 -30.30 9.69
CA GLN A 488 -40.74 -30.89 9.68
C GLN A 488 -40.77 -32.28 9.02
N GLU A 489 -40.00 -32.51 7.96
CA GLU A 489 -39.87 -33.83 7.33
C GLU A 489 -39.10 -34.83 8.22
N GLY A 490 -38.05 -34.39 8.92
CA GLY A 490 -37.35 -35.20 9.92
C GLY A 490 -38.22 -35.53 11.14
N GLY A 491 -39.08 -34.61 11.57
CA GLY A 491 -40.07 -34.82 12.63
C GLY A 491 -41.21 -35.77 12.23
N LYS A 492 -41.68 -35.70 10.98
CA LYS A 492 -42.66 -36.66 10.43
C LYS A 492 -42.10 -38.08 10.32
N LYS A 493 -40.83 -38.25 9.93
CA LYS A 493 -40.15 -39.56 9.96
C LYS A 493 -40.03 -40.14 11.38
N LYS A 494 -39.81 -39.30 12.40
CA LYS A 494 -39.82 -39.74 13.81
C LYS A 494 -41.23 -40.10 14.34
N LYS A 495 -42.29 -39.43 13.88
CA LYS A 495 -43.68 -39.78 14.25
C LYS A 495 -44.20 -41.04 13.55
N GLN A 496 -43.82 -41.30 12.30
CA GLN A 496 -44.20 -42.54 11.60
C GLN A 496 -43.46 -43.79 12.09
N GLY A 497 -42.30 -43.65 12.73
CA GLY A 497 -41.58 -44.77 13.36
C GLY A 497 -42.01 -45.09 14.79
N GLY A 498 -42.84 -44.25 15.43
CA GLY A 498 -43.26 -44.43 16.83
C GLY A 498 -44.53 -45.27 17.00
N ASP A 499 -45.47 -45.20 16.04
CA ASP A 499 -46.74 -45.95 16.12
C ASP A 499 -46.66 -47.35 15.49
N ALA A 500 -45.69 -47.61 14.60
CA ALA A 500 -45.51 -48.93 13.98
C ALA A 500 -44.76 -49.95 14.86
N ASP A 501 -44.10 -49.48 15.93
CA ASP A 501 -43.25 -50.30 16.81
C ASP A 501 -43.97 -50.82 18.07
N ILE A 502 -45.24 -50.40 18.28
CA ILE A 502 -46.04 -50.82 19.44
C ILE A 502 -47.01 -51.96 19.07
N GLU A 503 -47.53 -52.02 17.83
CA GLU A 503 -48.40 -53.14 17.40
C GLU A 503 -47.62 -54.43 17.08
N ASN A 504 -46.35 -54.35 16.69
CA ASN A 504 -45.53 -55.53 16.37
C ASN A 504 -44.86 -56.21 17.58
N LYS A 505 -45.04 -55.69 18.80
CA LYS A 505 -44.41 -56.26 20.02
C LYS A 505 -45.31 -57.17 20.84
N VAL A 506 -46.57 -57.38 20.44
CA VAL A 506 -47.52 -58.23 21.18
C VAL A 506 -47.69 -59.63 20.57
N GLU A 507 -47.23 -59.89 19.33
CA GLU A 507 -47.40 -61.20 18.68
C GLU A 507 -46.26 -62.21 18.86
N ASN A 508 -45.11 -61.84 19.44
CA ASN A 508 -43.93 -62.73 19.54
C ASN A 508 -43.56 -63.16 20.97
N MET A 509 -44.56 -63.37 21.84
CA MET A 509 -44.35 -64.08 23.11
C MET A 509 -45.19 -65.36 23.16
N SER A 510 -44.81 -66.36 22.38
CA SER A 510 -45.19 -67.75 22.62
C SER A 510 -43.97 -68.68 22.45
N VAL A 511 -43.50 -69.16 23.61
CA VAL A 511 -43.00 -70.50 23.93
C VAL A 511 -41.86 -71.10 23.09
N ASN A 512 -40.70 -71.34 23.72
CA ASN A 512 -40.22 -72.72 23.91
C ASN A 512 -39.08 -72.82 24.94
N ASP A 513 -39.32 -73.68 25.92
CA ASP A 513 -38.36 -74.29 26.83
C ASP A 513 -37.35 -75.17 26.08
N SER A 514 -36.07 -75.09 26.46
CA SER A 514 -35.07 -76.17 26.51
C SER A 514 -33.86 -75.71 27.31
#